data_AF-A0A1F7X209-F1
#
_entry.id   AF-A0A1F7X209-F1
#
_cell.length_a   1.000
_cell.length_b   1.000
_cell.length_c   1.000
_cell.angle_alpha   90.00
_cell.angle_beta   90.00
_cell.angle_gamma   90.00
#
_symmetry.space_group_name_H-M   'P 1'
#
loop_
_entity.id
_entity.type
_entity.pdbx_description
1 polymer ?
#
loop_
_entity_poly.entity_id
_entity_poly.type
_entity_poly.pdbx_seq_one_letter_code
_entity_poly.pdbx_strand_id
1 'polypeptide(L)'
;MQIKHNKGFTLIELLVVIAIIGILVAASFFGIQGVFENARDTQRKSDLKQFQNALGVYASRNNSLYPGRPNGGSTIDLCSYLSLTVCPNDPNYDAAIGTPTYQYRTVDGTNGTPSASAYYLWSIIEATDSDDYWVICSNGKIGVFTGSMGSGCPLP
;
A
#
# COMPACT_ATOMS: atom_id res chain seq x y z
N MET A 1 43.19 -39.36 31.08
CA MET A 1 42.48 -38.33 30.29
C MET A 1 42.10 -38.96 28.96
N GLN A 2 40.84 -39.39 28.81
CA GLN A 2 40.35 -40.09 27.61
C GLN A 2 40.14 -39.07 26.48
N ILE A 3 40.95 -39.13 25.41
CA ILE A 3 40.79 -38.27 24.24
C ILE A 3 39.65 -38.82 23.39
N LYS A 4 38.49 -38.15 23.45
CA LYS A 4 37.37 -38.42 22.53
C LYS A 4 37.83 -38.09 21.10
N HIS A 5 37.81 -39.10 20.23
CA HIS A 5 38.03 -38.91 18.81
C HIS A 5 36.82 -38.19 18.21
N ASN A 6 36.96 -36.89 17.98
CA ASN A 6 35.96 -36.12 17.24
C ASN A 6 36.01 -36.57 15.78
N LYS A 7 34.94 -37.21 15.31
CA LYS A 7 34.78 -37.57 13.90
C LYS A 7 34.70 -36.27 13.08
N GLY A 8 35.67 -36.04 12.20
CA GLY A 8 35.64 -34.96 11.22
C GLY A 8 34.67 -35.30 10.09
N PHE A 9 34.03 -34.28 9.52
CA PHE A 9 33.20 -34.43 8.33
C PHE A 9 34.04 -34.88 7.14
N THR A 10 33.49 -35.79 6.34
CA THR A 10 34.09 -36.21 5.07
C THR A 10 33.79 -35.18 3.97
N LEU A 11 34.69 -35.04 2.99
CA LEU A 11 34.48 -34.17 1.83
C LEU A 11 33.20 -34.52 1.07
N ILE A 12 32.84 -35.80 1.01
CA ILE A 12 31.64 -36.26 0.31
C ILE A 12 30.35 -35.86 1.04
N GLU A 13 30.34 -35.89 2.38
CA GLU A 13 29.20 -35.40 3.17
C GLU A 13 28.96 -33.91 2.92
N LEU A 14 30.02 -33.10 2.87
CA LEU A 14 29.89 -31.67 2.57
C LEU A 14 29.40 -31.44 1.13
N LEU A 15 29.88 -32.22 0.16
CA LEU A 15 29.52 -32.11 -1.25
C LEU A 15 28.04 -32.42 -1.48
N VAL A 16 27.52 -33.48 -0.85
CA VAL A 16 26.10 -33.85 -0.97
C VAL A 16 25.21 -32.76 -0.36
N VAL A 17 25.62 -32.14 0.75
CA VAL A 17 24.85 -31.07 1.39
C VAL A 17 24.72 -29.85 0.48
N ILE A 18 25.82 -29.37 -0.12
CA ILE A 18 25.75 -28.22 -1.03
C ILE A 18 24.96 -28.56 -2.31
N ALA A 19 25.02 -29.80 -2.79
CA ALA A 19 24.23 -30.26 -3.93
C ALA A 19 22.72 -30.23 -3.61
N ILE A 20 22.31 -30.72 -2.44
CA ILE A 20 20.91 -30.68 -2.00
C ILE A 20 20.44 -29.22 -1.81
N ILE A 21 21.24 -28.36 -1.15
CA ILE A 21 20.91 -26.94 -0.98
C ILE A 21 20.74 -26.25 -2.35
N GLY A 22 21.62 -26.55 -3.31
CA GLY A 22 21.53 -26.03 -4.67
C GLY A 22 20.22 -26.41 -5.37
N ILE A 23 19.78 -27.66 -5.25
CA ILE A 23 18.50 -28.14 -5.81
C ILE A 23 17.31 -27.43 -5.15
N LEU A 24 17.32 -27.32 -3.81
CA LEU A 24 16.23 -26.67 -3.08
C LEU A 24 16.09 -25.18 -3.44
N VAL A 25 17.20 -24.45 -3.54
CA VAL A 25 17.19 -23.03 -3.90
C VAL A 25 16.72 -22.84 -5.34
N ALA A 26 17.21 -23.66 -6.28
CA ALA A 26 16.80 -23.60 -7.68
C ALA A 26 15.31 -23.88 -7.87
N ALA A 27 14.76 -24.85 -7.14
CA ALA A 27 13.33 -25.14 -7.16
C ALA A 27 12.49 -24.01 -6.53
N SER A 28 13.01 -23.32 -5.51
CA SER A 28 12.27 -22.28 -4.77
C SER A 28 12.21 -20.93 -5.49
N PHE A 29 13.05 -20.70 -6.50
CA PHE A 29 13.14 -19.40 -7.17
C PHE A 29 11.97 -19.15 -8.15
N PHE A 30 11.32 -20.20 -8.65
CA PHE A 30 10.21 -20.08 -9.58
C PHE A 30 8.94 -19.56 -8.86
N GLY A 31 8.57 -18.29 -9.09
CA GLY A 31 7.26 -17.75 -8.68
C GLY A 31 7.24 -16.57 -7.69
N ILE A 32 8.39 -15.96 -7.39
CA ILE A 32 8.49 -14.93 -6.34
C ILE A 32 7.88 -13.56 -6.75
N GLN A 33 7.80 -13.26 -8.06
CA GLN A 33 7.41 -11.91 -8.52
C GLN A 33 6.02 -11.47 -8.03
N GLY A 34 5.00 -12.32 -8.18
CA GLY A 34 3.64 -12.02 -7.71
C GLY A 34 3.51 -11.91 -6.19
N VAL A 35 4.43 -12.48 -5.40
CA VAL A 35 4.42 -12.35 -3.94
C VAL A 35 4.78 -10.93 -3.52
N PHE A 36 5.75 -10.31 -4.18
CA PHE A 36 6.14 -8.94 -3.88
C PHE A 36 5.10 -7.91 -4.30
N GLU A 37 4.43 -8.12 -5.43
CA GLU A 37 3.29 -7.31 -5.88
C GLU A 37 2.17 -7.35 -4.83
N ASN A 38 1.79 -8.56 -4.38
CA ASN A 38 0.79 -8.74 -3.33
C ASN A 38 1.21 -8.12 -1.98
N ALA A 39 2.50 -8.17 -1.63
CA ALA A 39 3.01 -7.54 -0.41
C ALA A 39 2.92 -6.01 -0.48
N ARG A 40 3.31 -5.41 -1.62
CA ARG A 40 3.16 -3.96 -1.85
C ARG A 40 1.70 -3.55 -1.83
N ASP A 41 0.81 -4.30 -2.48
CA ASP A 41 -0.62 -4.02 -2.48
C ASP A 41 -1.23 -4.12 -1.07
N THR A 42 -0.77 -5.08 -0.26
CA THR A 42 -1.18 -5.18 1.14
C THR A 42 -0.77 -3.93 1.92
N GLN A 43 0.43 -3.43 1.69
CA GLN A 43 0.90 -2.19 2.29
C GLN A 43 0.07 -0.99 1.81
N ARG A 44 -0.18 -0.83 0.50
CA ARG A 44 -1.05 0.22 -0.05
C ARG A 44 -2.43 0.23 0.61
N LYS A 45 -3.05 -0.94 0.74
CA LYS A 45 -4.36 -1.10 1.40
C LYS A 45 -4.32 -0.68 2.88
N SER A 46 -3.24 -1.02 3.57
CA SER A 46 -3.01 -0.58 4.97
C SER A 46 -2.87 0.93 5.06
N ASP A 47 -2.09 1.53 4.17
CA ASP A 47 -1.80 2.96 4.15
C ASP A 47 -3.06 3.79 3.84
N LEU A 48 -3.88 3.38 2.88
CA LEU A 48 -5.18 4.02 2.64
C LEU A 48 -6.13 3.92 3.85
N LYS A 49 -6.09 2.81 4.61
CA LYS A 49 -6.85 2.69 5.87
C LYS A 49 -6.31 3.64 6.96
N GLN A 50 -5.00 3.87 7.02
CA GLN A 50 -4.44 4.87 7.93
C GLN A 50 -4.96 6.27 7.62
N PHE A 51 -5.03 6.64 6.33
CA PHE A 51 -5.66 7.89 5.89
C PHE A 51 -7.15 7.95 6.24
N GLN A 52 -7.90 6.87 6.01
CA GLN A 52 -9.32 6.78 6.37
C GLN A 52 -9.54 7.04 7.86
N ASN A 53 -8.74 6.43 8.73
CA ASN A 53 -8.82 6.62 10.17
C ASN A 53 -8.52 8.07 10.55
N ALA A 54 -7.47 8.65 9.98
CA ALA A 54 -7.09 10.04 10.22
C ALA A 54 -8.17 11.03 9.76
N LEU A 55 -8.82 10.77 8.62
CA LEU A 55 -9.99 11.52 8.15
C LEU A 55 -11.18 11.40 9.10
N GLY A 56 -11.41 10.21 9.68
CA GLY A 56 -12.43 10.02 10.72
C GLY A 56 -12.17 10.86 11.97
N VAL A 57 -10.92 10.89 12.45
CA VAL A 57 -10.51 11.75 13.57
C VAL A 57 -10.66 13.22 13.23
N TYR A 58 -10.28 13.64 12.02
CA TYR A 58 -10.45 15.01 11.57
C TYR A 58 -11.92 15.42 11.54
N ALA A 59 -12.78 14.60 10.94
CA ALA A 59 -14.22 14.86 10.85
C ALA A 59 -14.88 14.94 12.23
N SER A 60 -14.46 14.10 13.18
CA SER A 60 -14.93 14.17 14.57
C SER A 60 -14.64 15.51 15.25
N ARG A 61 -13.63 16.27 14.79
CA ARG A 61 -13.26 17.59 15.34
C ARG A 61 -13.83 18.75 14.54
N ASN A 62 -14.36 18.49 13.34
CA ASN A 62 -14.74 19.49 12.35
C ASN A 62 -16.19 19.30 11.88
N ASN A 63 -17.12 19.05 12.80
CA ASN A 63 -18.56 18.94 12.50
C ASN A 63 -18.90 17.90 11.42
N SER A 64 -18.20 16.77 11.41
CA SER A 64 -18.34 15.70 10.41
C SER A 64 -17.95 16.11 8.97
N LEU A 65 -17.22 17.23 8.82
CA LEU A 65 -16.67 17.68 7.54
C LEU A 65 -15.22 17.24 7.37
N TYR A 66 -14.86 17.00 6.11
CA TYR A 66 -13.52 16.59 5.70
C TYR A 66 -12.73 17.76 5.10
N PRO A 67 -11.39 17.68 5.03
CA PRO A 67 -10.57 18.67 4.35
C PRO A 67 -10.92 18.70 2.86
N GLY A 68 -11.43 19.81 2.34
CA GLY A 68 -11.83 19.90 0.94
C GLY A 68 -10.67 19.68 -0.02
N ARG A 69 -10.94 18.99 -1.14
CA ARG A 69 -10.04 18.75 -2.27
C ARG A 69 -10.82 18.39 -3.55
N PRO A 70 -11.66 19.29 -4.08
CA PRO A 70 -12.58 18.97 -5.19
C PRO A 70 -11.89 18.63 -6.52
N ASN A 71 -10.68 19.16 -6.74
CA ASN A 71 -9.88 18.89 -7.94
C ASN A 71 -9.08 17.58 -7.83
N GLY A 72 -9.12 16.92 -6.67
CA GLY A 72 -8.28 15.77 -6.39
C GLY A 72 -6.79 16.11 -6.30
N GLY A 73 -6.00 15.11 -5.94
CA GLY A 73 -4.55 15.15 -6.00
C GLY A 73 -3.91 14.20 -4.99
N SER A 74 -2.58 14.22 -4.95
CA SER A 74 -1.80 13.39 -4.03
C SER A 74 -2.19 13.65 -2.56
N THR A 75 -2.15 12.60 -1.76
CA THR A 75 -2.36 12.62 -0.29
C THR A 75 -1.21 13.28 0.48
N ILE A 76 -0.10 13.66 -0.16
CA ILE A 76 0.98 14.40 0.50
C ILE A 76 0.44 15.71 1.12
N ASP A 77 -0.42 16.42 0.39
CA ASP A 77 -1.08 17.63 0.92
C ASP A 77 -2.10 17.28 2.02
N LEU A 78 -2.73 16.11 1.93
CA LEU A 78 -3.67 15.63 2.92
C LEU A 78 -3.00 15.39 4.27
N CYS A 79 -1.77 14.88 4.29
CA CYS A 79 -1.00 14.69 5.52
C CYS A 79 -0.83 16.00 6.31
N SER A 80 -0.63 17.12 5.61
CA SER A 80 -0.57 18.45 6.23
C SER A 80 -1.91 18.83 6.88
N TYR A 81 -3.03 18.65 6.17
CA TYR A 81 -4.36 18.93 6.70
C TYR A 81 -4.74 18.05 7.89
N LEU A 82 -4.31 16.78 7.87
CA LEU A 82 -4.58 15.81 8.92
C LEU A 82 -3.57 15.86 10.08
N SER A 83 -2.54 16.71 9.99
CA SER A 83 -1.48 16.83 10.99
C SER A 83 -0.79 15.49 11.29
N LEU A 84 -0.57 14.67 10.25
CA LEU A 84 0.13 13.39 10.37
C LEU A 84 1.65 13.61 10.49
N THR A 85 2.26 13.02 11.52
CA THR A 85 3.73 13.09 11.72
C THR A 85 4.51 12.29 10.68
N VAL A 86 3.96 11.16 10.25
CA VAL A 86 4.53 10.32 9.19
C VAL A 86 3.47 10.20 8.11
N CYS A 87 3.81 10.62 6.90
CA CYS A 87 2.94 10.52 5.73
C CYS A 87 3.24 9.20 5.00
N PRO A 88 2.28 8.28 4.86
CA PRO A 88 2.48 7.09 4.06
C PRO A 88 2.69 7.43 2.59
N ASN A 89 3.72 6.82 1.98
CA ASN A 89 4.01 6.92 0.56
C ASN A 89 3.89 5.53 -0.10
N ASP A 90 3.58 5.53 -1.39
CA ASP A 90 3.52 4.28 -2.16
C ASP A 90 4.87 3.53 -2.09
N PRO A 91 4.88 2.19 -1.91
CA PRO A 91 6.12 1.41 -1.88
C PRO A 91 6.99 1.57 -3.14
N ASN A 92 6.39 1.92 -4.28
CA ASN A 92 7.10 2.17 -5.54
C ASN A 92 7.24 3.66 -5.87
N TYR A 93 7.01 4.56 -4.90
CA TYR A 93 7.17 6.00 -5.09
C TYR A 93 8.59 6.35 -5.55
N ASP A 94 8.71 6.98 -6.71
CA ASP A 94 9.95 7.55 -7.23
C ASP A 94 9.98 9.06 -6.96
N ALA A 95 10.97 9.54 -6.20
CA ALA A 95 11.12 10.96 -5.89
C ALA A 95 11.52 11.82 -7.11
N ALA A 96 12.14 11.23 -8.14
CA ALA A 96 12.53 11.95 -9.36
C ALA A 96 11.33 12.21 -10.27
N ILE A 97 10.36 11.28 -10.29
CA ILE A 97 9.17 11.33 -11.14
C ILE A 97 7.95 11.86 -10.36
N GLY A 98 7.93 11.68 -9.04
CA GLY A 98 6.85 12.12 -8.15
C GLY A 98 5.63 11.20 -8.14
N THR A 99 5.74 10.00 -8.71
CA THR A 99 4.65 9.02 -8.83
C THR A 99 5.19 7.60 -8.67
N PRO A 100 4.34 6.59 -8.41
CA PRO A 100 2.92 6.66 -8.03
C PRO A 100 2.69 7.29 -6.65
N THR A 101 1.52 7.86 -6.43
CA THR A 101 1.09 8.40 -5.12
C THR A 101 -0.35 8.02 -4.82
N TYR A 102 -0.68 7.88 -3.54
CA TYR A 102 -2.07 7.74 -3.11
C TYR A 102 -2.84 9.01 -3.42
N GLN A 103 -4.06 8.86 -3.90
CA GLN A 103 -4.90 9.96 -4.34
C GLN A 103 -6.04 10.21 -3.37
N TYR A 104 -6.42 11.47 -3.24
CA TYR A 104 -7.55 11.93 -2.43
C TYR A 104 -8.35 12.96 -3.21
N ARG A 105 -9.68 12.81 -3.21
CA ARG A 105 -10.59 13.79 -3.79
C ARG A 105 -11.88 13.87 -2.98
N THR A 106 -12.44 15.06 -2.92
CA THR A 106 -13.76 15.31 -2.32
C THR A 106 -14.79 15.60 -3.40
N VAL A 107 -16.06 15.43 -3.05
CA VAL A 107 -17.17 15.78 -3.95
C VAL A 107 -17.41 17.29 -4.03
N ASP A 108 -17.03 17.99 -2.96
CA ASP A 108 -17.28 19.40 -2.70
C ASP A 108 -16.19 20.00 -1.82
N GLY A 109 -16.36 21.26 -1.43
CA GLY A 109 -15.50 21.95 -0.48
C GLY A 109 -14.40 22.81 -1.11
N THR A 110 -13.68 23.52 -0.23
CA THR A 110 -12.54 24.36 -0.55
C THR A 110 -11.26 23.69 -0.05
N ASN A 111 -10.18 23.83 -0.82
CA ASN A 111 -8.91 23.15 -0.55
C ASN A 111 -8.42 23.37 0.90
N GLY A 112 -8.24 22.27 1.63
CA GLY A 112 -7.64 22.24 2.98
C GLY A 112 -8.55 22.72 4.11
N THR A 113 -9.78 23.16 3.83
CA THR A 113 -10.71 23.63 4.86
C THR A 113 -11.74 22.54 5.20
N PRO A 114 -12.29 22.52 6.43
CA PRO A 114 -13.33 21.57 6.82
C PRO A 114 -14.66 21.93 6.15
N SER A 115 -14.82 21.52 4.90
CA SER A 115 -15.93 21.96 4.03
C SER A 115 -16.49 20.87 3.14
N ALA A 116 -15.84 19.70 3.08
CA ALA A 116 -16.30 18.60 2.25
C ALA A 116 -17.24 17.67 3.00
N SER A 117 -18.32 17.25 2.35
CA SER A 117 -19.32 16.31 2.87
C SER A 117 -18.97 14.85 2.58
N ALA A 118 -18.22 14.59 1.49
CA ALA A 118 -17.79 13.25 1.12
C ALA A 118 -16.42 13.23 0.46
N TYR A 119 -15.74 12.09 0.57
CA TYR A 119 -14.42 11.87 -0.01
C TYR A 119 -14.25 10.46 -0.56
N TYR A 120 -13.23 10.29 -1.38
CA TYR A 120 -12.70 9.00 -1.79
C TYR A 120 -11.18 9.04 -1.89
N LEU A 121 -10.57 7.91 -1.50
CA LEU A 121 -9.14 7.65 -1.52
C LEU A 121 -8.88 6.49 -2.47
N TRP A 122 -7.78 6.53 -3.23
CA TRP A 122 -7.41 5.40 -4.07
C TRP A 122 -5.93 5.26 -4.36
N SER A 123 -5.55 4.06 -4.78
CA SER A 123 -4.23 3.72 -5.31
C SER A 123 -4.38 2.73 -6.45
N ILE A 124 -3.45 2.73 -7.40
CA ILE A 124 -3.32 1.64 -8.38
C ILE A 124 -2.83 0.39 -7.64
N ILE A 125 -3.35 -0.79 -7.99
CA ILE A 125 -2.87 -2.08 -7.49
C ILE A 125 -2.16 -2.85 -8.60
N GLU A 126 -1.17 -3.67 -8.22
CA GLU A 126 -0.32 -4.38 -9.18
C GLU A 126 -0.78 -5.81 -9.46
N ALA A 127 -1.41 -6.47 -8.49
CA ALA A 127 -1.66 -7.90 -8.54
C ALA A 127 -2.88 -8.33 -9.40
N THR A 128 -3.60 -7.41 -10.04
CA THR A 128 -4.82 -7.74 -10.81
C THR A 128 -4.70 -7.30 -12.27
N ASP A 129 -4.73 -6.00 -12.55
CA ASP A 129 -4.53 -5.42 -13.89
C ASP A 129 -4.04 -3.97 -13.76
N SER A 130 -3.42 -3.41 -14.81
CA SER A 130 -2.83 -2.05 -14.78
C SER A 130 -3.84 -0.90 -14.63
N ASP A 131 -5.13 -1.20 -14.78
CA ASP A 131 -6.24 -0.25 -14.68
C ASP A 131 -7.10 -0.47 -13.42
N ASP A 132 -6.63 -1.31 -12.50
CA ASP A 132 -7.33 -1.61 -11.26
C ASP A 132 -6.89 -0.70 -10.13
N TYR A 133 -7.88 -0.15 -9.44
CA TYR A 133 -7.70 0.76 -8.31
C TYR A 133 -8.30 0.16 -7.06
N TRP A 134 -7.57 0.21 -5.94
CA TRP A 134 -8.17 0.01 -4.63
C TRP A 134 -8.73 1.32 -4.11
N VAL A 135 -10.04 1.35 -3.84
CA VAL A 135 -10.77 2.57 -3.49
C VAL A 135 -11.38 2.45 -2.09
N ILE A 136 -11.29 3.53 -1.31
CA ILE A 136 -11.97 3.70 -0.02
C ILE A 136 -12.85 4.95 -0.07
N CYS A 137 -14.09 4.80 0.38
CA CYS A 137 -15.11 5.84 0.34
C CYS A 137 -15.50 6.34 1.71
N SER A 138 -15.93 7.61 1.79
CA SER A 138 -16.43 8.21 3.03
C SER A 138 -17.70 7.53 3.58
N ASN A 139 -18.45 6.82 2.73
CA ASN A 139 -19.62 6.01 3.12
C ASN A 139 -19.24 4.60 3.63
N GLY A 140 -17.96 4.29 3.78
CA GLY A 140 -17.47 3.00 4.27
C GLY A 140 -17.33 1.92 3.20
N LYS A 141 -17.67 2.19 1.93
CA LYS A 141 -17.43 1.24 0.85
C LYS A 141 -15.95 1.14 0.53
N ILE A 142 -15.49 -0.09 0.33
CA ILE A 142 -14.10 -0.42 0.02
C ILE A 142 -14.09 -1.53 -1.02
N GLY A 143 -13.28 -1.40 -2.08
CA GLY A 143 -13.18 -2.43 -3.10
C GLY A 143 -12.23 -2.09 -4.24
N VAL A 144 -12.12 -3.03 -5.18
CA VAL A 144 -11.41 -2.84 -6.45
C VAL A 144 -12.34 -2.18 -7.45
N PHE A 145 -11.84 -1.19 -8.18
CA PHE A 145 -12.53 -0.51 -9.27
C PHE A 145 -11.70 -0.63 -10.54
N THR A 146 -12.32 -1.03 -11.65
CA THR A 146 -11.65 -1.21 -12.94
C THR A 146 -11.98 -0.03 -13.86
N GLY A 147 -10.96 0.55 -14.51
CA GLY A 147 -11.11 1.65 -15.48
C GLY A 147 -10.95 3.06 -14.90
N SER A 148 -11.23 4.09 -15.70
CA SER A 148 -10.95 5.48 -15.31
C SER A 148 -11.83 5.94 -14.14
N MET A 149 -11.22 6.35 -13.02
CA MET A 149 -11.92 6.96 -11.88
C MET A 149 -12.47 8.36 -12.25
N GLY A 150 -13.56 8.38 -13.02
CA GLY A 150 -14.12 9.59 -13.65
C GLY A 150 -14.92 10.50 -12.73
N SER A 151 -15.59 9.98 -11.70
CA SER A 151 -16.36 10.84 -10.77
C SER A 151 -16.92 10.01 -9.62
N GLY A 152 -16.24 10.04 -8.47
CA GLY A 152 -16.81 9.59 -7.22
C GLY A 152 -16.59 8.12 -6.88
N CYS A 153 -16.98 7.79 -5.65
CA CYS A 153 -17.08 6.44 -5.15
C CYS A 153 -17.94 5.57 -6.06
N PRO A 154 -17.52 4.34 -6.41
CA PRO A 154 -18.45 3.40 -7.00
C PRO A 154 -19.67 3.25 -6.08
N LEU A 155 -20.82 3.70 -6.58
CA LEU A 155 -22.13 3.28 -6.10
C LEU A 155 -22.44 1.92 -6.77
N PRO A 156 -23.24 1.04 -6.13
CA PRO A 156 -23.66 -0.21 -6.73
C PRO A 156 -24.31 0.01 -8.10
#